data_AF-H6Q858-F1
#
_entry.id   AF-H6Q858-F1
#
_cell.length_a   1.000
_cell.length_b   1.000
_cell.length_c   1.000
_cell.angle_alpha   90.00
_cell.angle_beta   90.00
_cell.angle_gamma   90.00
#
_symmetry.space_group_name_H-M   'P 1'
#
loop_
_entity.id
_entity.type
_entity.pdbx_description
1 polymer ?
#
loop_
_entity_poly.entity_id
_entity_poly.type
_entity_poly.pdbx_seq_one_letter_code
_entity_poly.pdbx_strand_id
1 'polypeptide(L)'
;MSNKPNGDFQLVDAGVLLALLVVLVWAPRPWGYFFVIASALALRGRILWLRKAPKYVVYALLVYATAFVLDYISIGPQKTDKAWWEVVVLAPLAEEVVFRALPMSRLPPPLGWVFAVFIFGVLHPQNPLLASLYGLALALAYLGGGYPASAALHAFNNALWLYLGTGLF
;
A
#
# COMPACT_ATOMS: atom_id res chain seq x y z
N MET A 1 -9.00 -1.41 -24.52
CA MET A 1 -8.00 -0.37 -24.79
C MET A 1 -6.78 -0.66 -23.95
N SER A 2 -5.67 -0.98 -24.61
CA SER A 2 -4.39 -1.32 -23.97
C SER A 2 -3.64 -0.02 -23.67
N ASN A 3 -3.73 0.48 -22.43
CA ASN A 3 -2.74 1.42 -21.94
C ASN A 3 -1.48 0.61 -21.68
N LYS A 4 -0.59 0.49 -22.66
CA LYS A 4 0.81 0.12 -22.40
C LYS A 4 1.48 1.36 -21.79
N PRO A 5 1.88 1.37 -20.50
CA PRO A 5 2.81 2.37 -20.03
C PRO A 5 4.21 1.93 -20.49
N ASN A 6 4.47 2.02 -21.79
CA ASN A 6 5.85 2.03 -22.28
C ASN A 6 6.25 3.50 -22.38
N GLY A 7 6.25 4.19 -21.24
CA GLY A 7 6.97 5.45 -21.10
C GLY A 7 8.32 5.09 -20.50
N ASP A 8 9.40 5.46 -21.18
CA ASP A 8 10.75 5.29 -20.65
C ASP A 8 10.80 5.86 -19.23
N PHE A 9 11.36 5.08 -18.29
CA PHE A 9 11.54 5.52 -16.92
C PHE A 9 12.28 6.86 -16.91
N GLN A 10 11.68 7.90 -16.33
CA GLN A 10 12.30 9.22 -16.20
C GLN A 10 12.79 9.41 -14.77
N LEU A 11 13.97 10.02 -14.59
CA LEU A 11 14.50 10.40 -13.28
C LEU A 11 13.51 11.26 -12.47
N VAL A 12 12.68 12.04 -13.17
CA VAL A 12 11.59 12.83 -12.58
C VAL A 12 10.59 11.95 -11.82
N ASP A 13 10.30 10.73 -12.30
CA ASP A 13 9.35 9.84 -11.64
C ASP A 13 9.91 9.27 -10.34
N ALA A 14 11.20 8.96 -10.29
CA ALA A 14 11.87 8.60 -9.03
C ALA A 14 11.92 9.79 -8.06
N GLY A 15 12.14 11.01 -8.56
CA GLY A 15 12.10 12.24 -7.76
C GLY A 15 10.73 12.49 -7.13
N VAL A 16 9.65 12.33 -7.89
CA VAL A 16 8.26 12.46 -7.39
C VAL A 16 7.96 11.39 -6.34
N LEU A 17 8.35 10.14 -6.61
CA LEU A 17 8.16 9.03 -5.65
C LEU A 17 8.91 9.29 -4.34
N LEU A 18 10.16 9.72 -4.42
CA LEU A 18 10.98 10.06 -3.24
C LEU A 18 10.39 11.24 -2.48
N ALA A 19 9.95 12.29 -3.16
CA ALA A 19 9.32 13.45 -2.52
C ALA A 19 8.04 13.05 -1.77
N LEU A 20 7.19 12.24 -2.38
CA LEU A 20 5.97 11.76 -1.73
C LEU A 20 6.26 10.81 -0.56
N LEU A 21 7.29 9.96 -0.67
CA LEU A 21 7.76 9.14 0.45
C LEU A 21 8.25 10.02 1.61
N VAL A 22 9.04 11.06 1.33
CA VAL A 22 9.51 12.00 2.34
C VAL A 22 8.33 12.71 3.02
N VAL A 23 7.35 13.20 2.25
CA VAL A 23 6.15 13.83 2.82
C VAL A 23 5.38 12.83 3.69
N LEU A 24 5.18 11.60 3.21
CA LEU A 24 4.46 10.55 3.94
C LEU A 24 5.12 10.22 5.29
N VAL A 25 6.45 10.19 5.32
CA VAL A 25 7.23 9.80 6.51
C VAL A 25 7.43 10.97 7.49
N TRP A 26 7.68 12.18 6.98
CA TRP A 26 8.18 13.30 7.80
C TRP A 26 7.18 14.44 8.00
N ALA A 27 6.14 14.57 7.17
CA ALA A 27 5.16 15.64 7.38
C ALA A 27 4.29 15.36 8.61
N PRO A 28 3.86 16.40 9.35
CA PRO A 28 2.94 16.23 10.47
C PRO A 28 1.66 15.53 10.04
N ARG A 29 1.22 14.54 10.82
CA ARG A 29 -0.08 13.91 10.61
C ARG A 29 -1.21 14.85 11.06
N PRO A 30 -2.37 14.86 10.38
CA PRO A 30 -2.74 14.06 9.19
C PRO A 30 -2.35 14.72 7.85
N TRP A 31 -1.70 15.87 7.85
CA TRP A 31 -1.46 16.71 6.67
C TRP A 31 -0.65 16.01 5.57
N GLY A 32 0.35 15.20 5.96
CA GLY A 32 1.11 14.38 5.01
C GLY A 32 0.21 13.46 4.18
N TYR A 33 -0.78 12.81 4.79
CA TYR A 33 -1.73 11.96 4.09
C TYR A 33 -2.60 12.74 3.11
N PHE A 34 -3.14 13.89 3.54
CA PHE A 34 -3.93 14.74 2.65
C PHE A 34 -3.14 15.20 1.43
N PHE A 35 -1.87 15.59 1.62
CA PHE A 35 -1.00 16.00 0.51
C PHE A 35 -0.79 14.85 -0.48
N VAL A 36 -0.48 13.65 0.01
CA VAL A 36 -0.28 12.47 -0.85
C VAL A 36 -1.56 12.10 -1.59
N ILE A 37 -2.72 12.11 -0.92
CA ILE A 37 -4.02 11.83 -1.55
C ILE A 37 -4.34 12.87 -2.63
N ALA A 38 -4.12 14.15 -2.35
CA ALA A 38 -4.31 15.22 -3.33
C ALA A 38 -3.39 15.03 -4.55
N SER A 39 -2.14 14.59 -4.33
CA SER A 39 -1.20 14.29 -5.41
C SER A 39 -1.67 13.13 -6.30
N ALA A 40 -2.44 12.17 -5.77
CA ALA A 40 -3.00 11.07 -6.55
C ALA A 40 -3.96 11.56 -7.65
N LEU A 41 -4.73 12.63 -7.37
CA LEU A 41 -5.60 13.27 -8.37
C LEU A 41 -4.77 13.92 -9.49
N ALA A 42 -3.68 14.61 -9.14
CA ALA A 42 -2.76 15.19 -10.11
C ALA A 42 -2.06 14.11 -10.96
N LEU A 43 -1.85 12.93 -10.38
CA LEU A 43 -1.21 11.78 -11.02
C LEU A 43 -2.24 10.79 -11.62
N ARG A 44 -3.51 11.18 -11.80
CA ARG A 44 -4.58 10.27 -12.23
C ARG A 44 -4.29 9.51 -13.54
N GLY A 45 -3.64 10.15 -14.52
CA GLY A 45 -3.33 9.50 -15.81
C GLY A 45 -2.23 8.43 -15.71
N ARG A 46 -1.61 8.33 -14.53
CA ARG A 46 -0.42 7.53 -14.23
C ARG A 46 -0.70 6.45 -13.20
N ILE A 47 -1.93 6.35 -12.70
CA ILE A 47 -2.37 5.35 -11.72
C ILE A 47 -3.32 4.37 -12.42
N LEU A 48 -3.15 3.07 -12.14
CA LEU A 48 -4.11 2.07 -12.54
C LEU A 48 -5.31 2.13 -11.58
N TRP A 49 -6.35 2.86 -11.99
CA TRP A 49 -7.55 3.03 -11.18
C TRP A 49 -8.45 1.80 -11.15
N LEU A 50 -8.48 1.02 -12.23
CA LEU A 50 -9.29 -0.17 -12.30
C LEU A 50 -8.63 -1.20 -13.20
N ARG A 51 -8.65 -2.46 -12.77
CA ARG A 51 -8.29 -3.61 -13.58
C ARG A 51 -9.23 -4.76 -13.28
N LYS A 52 -9.43 -5.64 -14.27
CA LYS A 52 -10.22 -6.86 -14.13
C LYS A 52 -9.31 -8.06 -14.34
N ALA A 53 -8.46 -8.35 -13.35
CA ALA A 53 -7.56 -9.49 -13.38
C ALA A 53 -7.75 -10.34 -12.11
N PRO A 54 -8.86 -11.10 -12.02
CA PRO A 54 -9.30 -11.75 -10.78
C PRO A 54 -8.29 -12.75 -10.22
N LYS A 55 -7.44 -13.36 -11.07
CA LYS A 55 -6.34 -14.24 -10.62
C LYS A 55 -5.43 -13.57 -9.59
N TYR A 56 -5.11 -12.29 -9.77
CA TYR A 56 -4.25 -11.56 -8.84
C TYR A 56 -4.99 -11.19 -7.56
N VAL A 57 -6.31 -11.01 -7.60
CA VAL A 57 -7.13 -10.84 -6.40
C VAL A 57 -7.11 -12.12 -5.56
N VAL A 58 -7.24 -13.29 -6.19
CA VAL A 58 -7.13 -14.58 -5.48
C VAL A 58 -5.76 -14.74 -4.83
N TYR A 59 -4.67 -14.46 -5.57
CA TYR A 59 -3.33 -14.53 -5.00
C TYR A 59 -3.12 -13.51 -3.87
N ALA A 60 -3.65 -12.29 -4.01
CA ALA A 60 -3.59 -11.28 -2.96
C ALA A 60 -4.26 -11.77 -1.67
N LEU A 61 -5.46 -12.35 -1.78
CA LEU A 61 -6.20 -12.87 -0.62
C LEU A 61 -5.49 -14.05 0.04
N LEU A 62 -4.89 -14.95 -0.74
CA LEU A 62 -4.11 -16.08 -0.20
C LEU A 62 -2.88 -15.58 0.56
N VAL A 63 -2.08 -14.69 -0.04
CA VAL A 63 -0.90 -14.12 0.62
C VAL A 63 -1.31 -13.32 1.85
N TYR A 64 -2.37 -12.51 1.76
CA TYR A 64 -2.92 -11.76 2.88
C TYR A 64 -3.33 -12.68 4.04
N ALA A 65 -4.11 -13.73 3.76
CA ALA A 65 -4.56 -14.65 4.79
C ALA A 65 -3.39 -15.35 5.48
N THR A 66 -2.38 -15.78 4.71
CA THR A 66 -1.16 -16.36 5.28
C THR A 66 -0.39 -15.35 6.12
N ALA A 67 -0.17 -14.13 5.63
CA ALA A 67 0.53 -13.07 6.37
C ALA A 67 -0.20 -12.73 7.67
N PHE A 68 -1.52 -12.56 7.60
CA PHE A 68 -2.37 -12.24 8.74
C PHE A 68 -2.35 -13.33 9.81
N VAL A 69 -2.49 -14.60 9.43
CA VAL A 69 -2.42 -15.73 10.39
C VAL A 69 -1.06 -15.79 11.06
N LEU A 70 0.03 -15.63 10.29
CA LEU A 70 1.38 -15.64 10.85
C LEU A 70 1.61 -14.47 11.81
N ASP A 71 1.16 -13.27 11.45
CA ASP A 71 1.26 -12.05 12.26
C ASP A 71 0.43 -12.16 13.54
N TYR A 72 -0.81 -12.66 13.45
CA TYR A 72 -1.68 -12.93 14.59
C TYR A 72 -1.06 -13.92 15.58
N ILE A 73 -0.46 -15.00 15.10
CA ILE A 73 0.16 -16.01 15.98
C ILE A 73 1.49 -15.51 16.57
N SER A 74 2.28 -14.77 15.80
CA SER A 74 3.64 -14.38 16.22
C SER A 74 3.70 -13.10 17.05
N ILE A 75 2.82 -12.14 16.80
CA ILE A 75 2.83 -10.80 17.43
C ILE A 75 1.54 -10.53 18.17
N GLY A 76 0.41 -10.91 17.57
CA GLY A 76 -0.91 -10.70 18.12
C GLY A 76 -1.40 -9.24 18.05
N PRO A 77 -2.62 -8.96 18.55
CA PRO A 77 -3.24 -7.64 18.41
C PRO A 77 -2.49 -6.55 19.18
N GLN A 78 -2.22 -5.43 18.51
CA GLN A 78 -1.61 -4.26 19.12
C GLN A 78 -2.62 -3.14 19.31
N LYS A 79 -2.52 -2.44 20.44
CA LYS A 79 -3.29 -1.22 20.69
C LYS A 79 -2.69 -0.05 19.91
N THR A 80 -3.53 0.84 19.43
CA THR A 80 -3.11 2.09 18.79
C THR A 80 -3.86 3.27 19.40
N ASP A 81 -3.13 4.33 19.69
CA ASP A 81 -3.70 5.59 20.20
C ASP A 81 -4.14 6.52 19.05
N LYS A 82 -3.94 6.10 17.80
CA LYS A 82 -4.33 6.86 16.62
C LYS A 82 -5.83 6.79 16.38
N ALA A 83 -6.39 7.86 15.83
CA ALA A 83 -7.80 7.88 15.45
C ALA A 83 -8.11 6.84 14.36
N TRP A 84 -9.24 6.14 14.48
CA TRP A 84 -9.62 5.07 13.55
C TRP A 84 -9.68 5.56 12.09
N TRP A 85 -10.14 6.78 11.84
CA TRP A 85 -10.25 7.34 10.48
C TRP A 85 -8.87 7.61 9.86
N GLU A 86 -7.87 7.92 10.68
CA GLU A 86 -6.49 8.07 10.20
C GLU A 86 -5.96 6.70 9.75
N VAL A 87 -6.16 5.68 10.57
CA VAL A 87 -5.64 4.32 10.37
C VAL A 87 -6.37 3.55 9.27
N VAL A 88 -7.70 3.68 9.17
CA VAL A 88 -8.55 2.89 8.27
C VAL A 88 -8.83 3.61 6.96
N VAL A 89 -8.74 4.93 6.90
CA VAL A 89 -9.08 5.71 5.70
C VAL A 89 -7.86 6.42 5.15
N LEU A 90 -7.28 7.36 5.89
CA LEU A 90 -6.23 8.22 5.33
C LEU A 90 -4.94 7.47 5.02
N ALA A 91 -4.45 6.65 5.95
CA ALA A 91 -3.23 5.90 5.76
C ALA A 91 -3.34 4.94 4.55
N PRO A 92 -4.37 4.08 4.43
CA PRO A 92 -4.54 3.24 3.25
C PRO A 92 -4.60 4.03 1.95
N LEU A 93 -5.35 5.14 1.91
CA LEU A 93 -5.44 5.94 0.68
C LEU A 93 -4.10 6.57 0.31
N ALA A 94 -3.36 7.12 1.27
CA ALA A 94 -2.08 7.77 1.00
C ALA A 94 -0.96 6.76 0.72
N GLU A 95 -0.81 5.75 1.57
CA GLU A 95 0.29 4.78 1.51
C GLU A 95 0.21 3.94 0.23
N GLU A 96 -0.99 3.58 -0.22
CA GLU A 96 -1.14 2.82 -1.47
C GLU A 96 -0.79 3.64 -2.72
N VAL A 97 -0.85 4.98 -2.67
CA VAL A 97 -0.32 5.83 -3.75
C VAL A 97 1.20 5.68 -3.83
N VAL A 98 1.87 5.80 -2.70
CA VAL A 98 3.34 5.83 -2.60
C VAL A 98 3.95 4.45 -2.80
N PHE A 99 3.37 3.40 -2.22
CA PHE A 99 3.99 2.09 -2.23
C PHE A 99 3.49 1.18 -3.34
N ARG A 100 2.32 1.42 -3.93
CA ARG A 100 1.74 0.51 -4.94
C ARG A 100 1.51 1.24 -6.24
N ALA A 101 0.67 2.27 -6.23
CA ALA A 101 0.23 2.92 -7.45
C ALA A 101 1.39 3.49 -8.27
N LEU A 102 2.25 4.31 -7.65
CA LEU A 102 3.37 4.95 -8.34
C LEU A 102 4.53 3.99 -8.64
N PRO A 103 5.03 3.17 -7.70
CA PRO A 103 6.14 2.27 -8.01
C PRO A 103 5.78 1.28 -9.11
N MET A 104 4.59 0.69 -9.06
CA MET A 104 4.17 -0.30 -10.06
C MET A 104 3.80 0.31 -11.42
N SER A 105 3.53 1.61 -11.49
CA SER A 105 3.25 2.27 -12.76
C SER A 105 4.46 2.98 -13.38
N ARG A 106 5.45 3.36 -12.56
CA ARG A 106 6.57 4.22 -12.99
C ARG A 106 7.93 3.57 -12.97
N LEU A 107 8.15 2.63 -12.07
CA LEU A 107 9.42 1.93 -12.04
C LEU A 107 9.35 0.75 -13.02
N PRO A 108 10.49 0.39 -13.65
CA PRO A 108 10.55 -0.84 -14.42
C PRO A 108 10.21 -2.04 -13.52
N PRO A 109 9.63 -3.12 -14.06
CA PRO A 109 8.98 -4.16 -13.26
C PRO A 109 9.80 -4.71 -12.09
N PRO A 110 11.11 -5.03 -12.23
CA PRO A 110 11.87 -5.51 -11.07
C PRO A 110 11.92 -4.47 -9.94
N LEU A 111 12.08 -3.19 -10.25
CA LEU A 111 12.19 -2.12 -9.26
C LEU A 111 10.84 -1.76 -8.62
N GLY A 112 9.75 -1.82 -9.38
CA GLY A 112 8.40 -1.62 -8.84
C GLY A 112 8.07 -2.63 -7.75
N TRP A 113 8.40 -3.91 -7.98
CA TRP A 113 8.25 -4.97 -6.98
C TRP A 113 9.15 -4.78 -5.78
N VAL A 114 10.44 -4.47 -5.98
CA VAL A 114 11.38 -4.21 -4.88
C VAL A 114 10.86 -3.07 -4.00
N PHE A 115 10.36 -1.98 -4.59
CA PHE A 115 9.83 -0.86 -3.81
C PHE A 115 8.55 -1.24 -3.06
N ALA A 116 7.58 -1.85 -3.76
CA ALA A 116 6.28 -2.15 -3.19
C ALA A 116 6.29 -3.22 -2.10
N VAL A 117 7.26 -4.14 -2.15
CA VAL A 117 7.38 -5.30 -1.25
C VAL A 117 8.52 -5.11 -0.27
N PHE A 118 9.76 -4.99 -0.77
CA PHE A 118 10.95 -5.02 0.08
C PHE A 118 11.17 -3.68 0.81
N ILE A 119 11.14 -2.55 0.10
CA ILE A 119 11.30 -1.22 0.73
C ILE A 119 10.16 -0.97 1.71
N PHE A 120 8.92 -1.30 1.33
CA PHE A 120 7.79 -1.27 2.27
C PHE A 120 8.07 -2.09 3.53
N GLY A 121 8.55 -3.33 3.40
CA GLY A 121 8.91 -4.17 4.54
C GLY A 121 10.00 -3.57 5.44
N VAL A 122 11.10 -3.05 4.85
CA VAL A 122 12.21 -2.44 5.60
C VAL A 122 11.77 -1.22 6.42
N LEU A 123 10.77 -0.48 5.95
CA LEU A 123 10.21 0.67 6.68
C LEU A 123 9.35 0.26 7.90
N HIS A 124 9.12 -1.02 8.12
CA HIS A 124 8.42 -1.59 9.28
C HIS A 124 9.40 -2.40 10.14
N PRO A 125 10.28 -1.74 10.92
CA PRO A 125 11.43 -2.36 11.55
C PRO A 125 11.07 -3.43 12.58
N GLN A 126 9.85 -3.42 13.10
CA GLN A 126 9.39 -4.41 14.07
C GLN A 126 9.33 -5.80 13.44
N ASN A 127 8.82 -5.92 12.20
CA ASN A 127 8.59 -7.20 11.53
C ASN A 127 8.69 -7.08 10.00
N PRO A 128 9.90 -6.84 9.44
CA PRO A 128 10.07 -6.49 8.05
C PRO A 128 9.64 -7.60 7.07
N LEU A 129 9.75 -8.86 7.48
CA LEU A 129 9.32 -10.00 6.67
C LEU A 129 7.79 -10.07 6.54
N LEU A 130 7.06 -9.95 7.66
CA LEU A 130 5.59 -9.94 7.65
C LEU A 130 5.06 -8.72 6.91
N ALA A 131 5.65 -7.54 7.14
CA ALA A 131 5.32 -6.33 6.38
C ALA A 131 5.58 -6.50 4.88
N SER A 132 6.66 -7.20 4.48
CA SER A 132 6.89 -7.53 3.07
C SER A 132 5.80 -8.44 2.50
N LEU A 133 5.29 -9.42 3.25
CA LEU A 133 4.19 -10.28 2.81
C LEU A 133 2.89 -9.50 2.62
N TYR A 134 2.57 -8.57 3.52
CA TYR A 134 1.46 -7.64 3.30
C TYR A 134 1.69 -6.75 2.08
N GLY A 135 2.91 -6.23 1.89
CA GLY A 135 3.30 -5.47 0.71
C GLY A 135 3.09 -6.26 -0.59
N LEU A 136 3.43 -7.56 -0.60
CA LEU A 136 3.18 -8.48 -1.70
C LEU A 136 1.67 -8.67 -1.95
N ALA A 137 0.88 -8.90 -0.91
CA ALA A 137 -0.57 -9.02 -1.03
C ALA A 137 -1.20 -7.76 -1.63
N LEU A 138 -0.79 -6.59 -1.16
CA LEU A 138 -1.32 -5.29 -1.62
C LEU A 138 -0.88 -4.97 -3.05
N ALA A 139 0.35 -5.31 -3.42
CA ALA A 139 0.84 -5.24 -4.80
C ALA A 139 0.03 -6.14 -5.75
N LEU A 140 -0.29 -7.37 -5.34
CA LEU A 140 -1.14 -8.28 -6.10
C LEU A 140 -2.58 -7.74 -6.21
N ALA A 141 -3.13 -7.19 -5.13
CA ALA A 141 -4.45 -6.55 -5.14
C ALA A 141 -4.49 -5.39 -6.14
N TYR A 142 -3.45 -4.56 -6.19
CA TYR A 142 -3.30 -3.49 -7.17
C TYR A 142 -3.26 -4.03 -8.61
N LEU A 143 -2.51 -5.10 -8.87
CA LEU A 143 -2.48 -5.72 -10.20
C LEU A 143 -3.81 -6.39 -10.57
N GLY A 144 -4.61 -6.80 -9.60
CA GLY A 144 -5.90 -7.46 -9.80
C GLY A 144 -7.06 -6.50 -10.05
N GLY A 145 -7.17 -5.46 -9.21
CA GLY A 145 -8.30 -4.55 -9.16
C GLY A 145 -7.96 -3.06 -9.29
N GLY A 146 -6.68 -2.69 -9.37
CA GLY A 146 -6.21 -1.30 -9.36
C GLY A 146 -6.12 -0.72 -7.94
N TYR A 147 -5.90 0.60 -7.88
CA TYR A 147 -5.76 1.35 -6.62
C TYR A 147 -6.88 1.09 -5.59
N PRO A 148 -8.18 1.05 -5.95
CA PRO A 148 -9.23 0.76 -4.98
C PRO A 148 -9.11 -0.59 -4.32
N ALA A 149 -8.61 -1.62 -5.03
CA ALA A 149 -8.50 -2.96 -4.48
C ALA A 149 -7.38 -3.07 -3.44
N SER A 150 -6.22 -2.43 -3.69
CA SER A 150 -5.15 -2.40 -2.70
C SER A 150 -5.50 -1.52 -1.51
N ALA A 151 -6.10 -0.35 -1.73
CA ALA A 151 -6.58 0.53 -0.66
C ALA A 151 -7.66 -0.12 0.19
N ALA A 152 -8.61 -0.84 -0.41
CA ALA A 152 -9.65 -1.56 0.33
C ALA A 152 -9.08 -2.72 1.16
N LEU A 153 -8.14 -3.50 0.61
CA LEU A 153 -7.51 -4.58 1.36
C LEU A 153 -6.68 -4.04 2.54
N HIS A 154 -5.96 -2.94 2.34
CA HIS A 154 -5.20 -2.26 3.39
C HIS A 154 -6.14 -1.69 4.47
N ALA A 155 -7.20 -0.98 4.08
CA ALA A 155 -8.20 -0.47 5.01
C ALA A 155 -8.86 -1.59 5.83
N PHE A 156 -9.20 -2.71 5.18
CA PHE A 156 -9.74 -3.88 5.84
C PHE A 156 -8.76 -4.46 6.86
N ASN A 157 -7.49 -4.66 6.48
CA ASN A 157 -6.45 -5.13 7.40
C ASN A 157 -6.34 -4.23 8.64
N ASN A 158 -6.29 -2.92 8.43
CA ASN A 158 -6.15 -1.95 9.50
C ASN A 158 -7.39 -1.93 10.42
N ALA A 159 -8.58 -2.03 9.84
CA ALA A 159 -9.83 -2.12 10.60
C ALA A 159 -9.88 -3.41 11.43
N LEU A 160 -9.44 -4.53 10.87
CA LEU A 160 -9.40 -5.82 11.56
C LEU A 160 -8.43 -5.78 12.74
N TRP A 161 -7.22 -5.25 12.56
CA TRP A 161 -6.26 -5.09 13.65
C TRP A 161 -6.73 -4.12 14.73
N LEU A 162 -7.33 -2.99 14.33
CA LEU A 162 -7.90 -2.03 15.27
C LEU A 162 -9.01 -2.68 16.10
N TYR A 163 -9.89 -3.45 15.46
CA TYR A 163 -10.96 -4.18 16.12
C TYR A 163 -10.43 -5.22 17.11
N LEU A 164 -9.46 -6.06 16.70
CA LEU A 164 -8.83 -7.04 17.58
C LEU A 164 -8.08 -6.38 18.75
N GLY A 165 -7.46 -5.22 18.52
CA GLY A 165 -6.76 -4.45 19.54
C GLY A 165 -7.66 -3.85 20.63
N THR A 166 -8.98 -3.79 20.42
CA THR A 166 -9.93 -3.33 21.45
C THR A 166 -10.06 -4.29 22.64
N GLY A 167 -9.71 -5.57 22.45
CA GLY A 167 -9.84 -6.60 23.49
C GLY A 167 -11.30 -6.99 23.80
N LEU A 168 -12.26 -6.74 22.90
CA LEU A 168 -13.67 -7.14 23.04
C LEU A 168 -13.91 -8.64 22.74
N PHE A 169 -12.99 -9.51 23.17
CA PHE A 169 -13.04 -10.96 23.02
C PHE A 169 -12.60 -11.68 24.29
#